data_AF-A0A1Q7CNG3-F1
#
_entry.id   AF-A0A1Q7CNG3-F1
#
_cell.length_a   1.000
_cell.length_b   1.000
_cell.length_c   1.000
_cell.angle_alpha   90.00
_cell.angle_beta   90.00
_cell.angle_gamma   90.00
#
_symmetry.space_group_name_H-M   'P 1'
#
loop_
_entity.id
_entity.type
_entity.pdbx_description
1 polymer ?
#
loop_
_entity_poly.entity_id
_entity_poly.type
_entity_poly.pdbx_seq_one_letter_code
_entity_poly.pdbx_strand_id
1 'polypeptide(L)'
;MTARVLDGRAVAKEVFDQVAKAVSDRVSRGGSRPRLATVLVGDDPDSAAYVALKQRNAGNVGIESEDHRLPSTTTTEELLALVERLNRDELVSAILIQQPAPKQIDMHRVVFAIDPVKDVDGFHPINAGLVALGLPGGVEPCTPAGIVLLLERSGIRIEGANAVVVGRSNLVGKPTALLLLKRNATVTLCHTRTQDLGGHTRGADILVAAAGHAGLIGQQMVKPGSAVVDVSTNWVGGRQIGDLGPGVDAVAGWLTPNPGGVGPMTRAMLIKNTYEAEVRRRG
;
A
#
# COMPACT_ATOMS: atom_id res chain seq x y z
N MET A 1 -12.43 27.11 -6.41
CA MET A 1 -12.55 26.60 -5.03
C MET A 1 -11.37 25.67 -4.81
N THR A 2 -10.68 25.75 -3.66
CA THR A 2 -9.54 24.87 -3.37
C THR A 2 -10.04 23.50 -2.90
N ALA A 3 -9.40 22.43 -3.36
CA ALA A 3 -9.74 21.05 -3.04
C ALA A 3 -9.73 20.77 -1.53
N ARG A 4 -10.66 19.94 -1.08
CA ARG A 4 -10.64 19.40 0.29
C ARG A 4 -9.50 18.38 0.41
N VAL A 5 -8.81 18.40 1.54
CA VAL A 5 -7.67 17.50 1.77
C VAL A 5 -8.16 16.09 2.07
N LEU A 6 -7.66 15.10 1.34
CA LEU A 6 -7.75 13.68 1.69
C LEU A 6 -6.66 13.35 2.70
N ASP A 7 -6.96 13.59 3.98
CA ASP A 7 -5.99 13.47 5.07
C ASP A 7 -5.73 12.01 5.47
N GLY A 8 -4.74 11.42 4.83
CA GLY A 8 -4.31 10.07 5.15
C GLY A 8 -3.65 9.92 6.52
N ARG A 9 -3.18 11.00 7.16
CA ARG A 9 -2.65 10.91 8.54
C ARG A 9 -3.79 10.71 9.53
N ALA A 10 -4.88 11.47 9.36
CA ALA A 10 -6.06 11.33 10.20
C ALA A 10 -6.65 9.92 10.09
N VAL A 11 -6.88 9.43 8.86
CA VAL A 11 -7.42 8.08 8.64
C VAL A 11 -6.45 6.99 9.10
N ALA A 12 -5.15 7.13 8.85
CA ALA A 12 -4.16 6.18 9.36
C ALA A 12 -4.17 6.08 10.89
N LYS A 13 -4.36 7.21 11.60
CA LYS A 13 -4.48 7.22 13.06
C LYS A 13 -5.68 6.39 13.52
N GLU A 14 -6.84 6.56 12.89
CA GLU A 14 -8.04 5.77 13.23
C GLU A 14 -7.79 4.27 13.05
N VAL A 15 -7.09 3.88 11.97
CA VAL A 15 -6.71 2.47 11.74
C VAL A 15 -5.76 1.97 12.83
N PHE A 16 -4.75 2.74 13.19
CA PHE A 16 -3.84 2.36 14.29
C PHE A 16 -4.58 2.20 15.62
N ASP A 17 -5.49 3.12 15.95
CA ASP A 17 -6.29 3.05 17.18
C ASP A 17 -7.18 1.79 17.19
N GLN A 18 -7.80 1.45 16.05
CA GLN A 18 -8.60 0.23 15.89
C GLN A 18 -7.76 -1.04 16.06
N VAL A 19 -6.58 -1.10 15.44
CA VAL A 19 -5.68 -2.25 15.55
C VAL A 19 -5.15 -2.38 16.98
N ALA A 20 -4.76 -1.28 17.63
CA ALA A 20 -4.28 -1.28 19.01
C ALA A 20 -5.33 -1.86 19.97
N LYS A 21 -6.59 -1.44 19.81
CA LYS A 21 -7.71 -2.02 20.55
C LYS A 21 -7.86 -3.52 20.26
N ALA A 22 -7.84 -3.91 19.00
CA ALA A 22 -8.03 -5.31 18.60
C ALA A 22 -6.91 -6.24 19.09
N VAL A 23 -5.66 -5.75 19.14
CA VAL A 23 -4.50 -6.43 19.73
C VAL A 23 -4.67 -6.55 21.24
N SER A 24 -5.03 -5.46 21.91
CA SER A 24 -5.27 -5.45 23.36
C SER A 24 -6.38 -6.44 23.76
N ASP A 25 -7.51 -6.41 23.06
CA ASP A 25 -8.65 -7.31 23.27
C ASP A 25 -8.23 -8.78 23.08
N ARG A 26 -7.47 -9.09 22.02
CA ARG A 26 -6.96 -10.44 21.76
C ARG A 26 -6.08 -10.94 22.91
N VAL A 27 -5.13 -10.14 23.36
CA VAL A 27 -4.21 -10.52 24.45
C VAL A 27 -4.95 -10.68 25.77
N SER A 28 -5.91 -9.80 26.08
CA SER A 28 -6.71 -9.90 27.30
C SER A 28 -7.51 -11.21 27.41
N ARG A 29 -7.84 -11.81 26.26
CA ARG A 29 -8.54 -13.10 26.15
C ARG A 29 -7.58 -14.31 26.09
N GLY A 30 -6.29 -14.10 26.36
CA GLY A 30 -5.27 -15.16 26.31
C GLY A 30 -4.77 -15.50 24.91
N GLY A 31 -5.12 -14.71 23.90
CA GLY A 31 -4.60 -14.89 22.54
C GLY A 31 -3.14 -14.43 22.39
N SER A 32 -2.44 -15.02 21.43
CA SER A 32 -1.07 -14.65 21.06
C SER A 32 -0.97 -13.21 20.56
N ARG A 33 0.16 -12.55 20.86
CA ARG A 33 0.52 -11.25 20.27
C ARG A 33 0.94 -11.44 18.81
N PRO A 34 0.45 -10.62 17.86
CA PRO A 34 0.97 -10.64 16.50
C PRO A 34 2.43 -10.21 16.46
N ARG A 35 3.20 -10.79 15.54
CA ARG A 35 4.61 -10.42 15.28
C ARG A 35 4.86 -10.18 13.79
N LEU A 36 5.48 -9.05 13.49
CA LEU A 36 5.94 -8.67 12.15
C LEU A 36 7.44 -8.94 12.01
N ALA A 37 7.83 -9.85 11.12
CA ALA A 37 9.21 -10.00 10.70
C ALA A 37 9.50 -9.04 9.54
N THR A 38 10.45 -8.13 9.70
CA THR A 38 10.92 -7.23 8.64
C THR A 38 12.28 -7.69 8.13
N VAL A 39 12.44 -7.79 6.82
CA VAL A 39 13.69 -8.17 6.19
C VAL A 39 14.17 -7.02 5.29
N LEU A 40 15.40 -6.56 5.54
CA LEU A 40 16.09 -5.55 4.75
C LEU A 40 17.40 -6.15 4.23
N VAL A 41 17.64 -6.01 2.93
CA VAL A 41 18.90 -6.43 2.31
C VAL A 41 19.66 -5.21 1.79
N GLY A 42 20.87 -5.01 2.31
CA GLY A 42 21.72 -3.86 1.99
C GLY A 42 21.52 -2.68 2.92
N ASP A 43 22.18 -1.57 2.56
CA ASP A 43 22.45 -0.45 3.46
C ASP A 43 21.78 0.86 3.01
N ASP A 44 20.74 0.77 2.16
CA ASP A 44 19.99 1.93 1.68
C ASP A 44 19.36 2.70 2.88
N PRO A 45 19.80 3.95 3.14
CA PRO A 45 19.36 4.70 4.33
C PRO A 45 17.84 4.97 4.35
N ASP A 46 17.25 5.19 3.17
CA ASP A 46 15.82 5.46 3.03
C ASP A 46 15.00 4.21 3.36
N SER A 47 15.41 3.05 2.86
CA SER A 47 14.81 1.75 3.20
C SER A 47 14.96 1.43 4.69
N ALA A 48 16.12 1.70 5.28
CA ALA A 48 16.36 1.51 6.71
C ALA A 48 15.45 2.39 7.57
N ALA A 49 15.32 3.68 7.23
CA ALA A 49 14.43 4.60 7.91
C ALA A 49 12.96 4.19 7.76
N TYR A 50 12.58 3.69 6.59
CA TYR A 50 11.22 3.22 6.32
C TYR A 50 10.87 1.96 7.13
N VAL A 51 11.79 1.00 7.24
CA VAL A 51 11.64 -0.19 8.10
C VAL A 51 11.52 0.21 9.58
N ALA A 52 12.40 1.08 10.07
CA ALA A 52 12.34 1.57 11.44
C ALA A 52 10.99 2.25 11.75
N LEU A 53 10.46 3.02 10.80
CA LEU A 53 9.14 3.64 10.92
C LEU A 53 8.02 2.59 11.02
N LYS A 54 8.07 1.51 10.23
CA LYS A 54 7.09 0.43 10.27
C LYS A 54 7.12 -0.31 11.61
N GLN A 55 8.31 -0.64 12.11
CA GLN A 55 8.50 -1.28 13.42
C GLN A 55 7.99 -0.41 14.56
N ARG A 56 8.26 0.91 14.51
CA ARG A 56 7.72 1.85 15.49
C ARG A 56 6.19 1.86 15.48
N ASN A 57 5.56 1.87 14.31
CA ASN A 57 4.10 1.83 14.21
C ASN A 57 3.52 0.50 14.72
N ALA A 58 4.20 -0.63 14.48
CA ALA A 58 3.83 -1.93 15.03
C ALA A 58 3.88 -1.92 16.57
N GLY A 59 4.98 -1.45 17.15
CA GLY A 59 5.13 -1.33 18.60
C GLY A 59 4.07 -0.42 19.24
N ASN A 60 3.74 0.70 18.60
CA ASN A 60 2.70 1.63 19.08
C ASN A 60 1.31 1.01 19.19
N VAL A 61 1.02 -0.06 18.44
CA VAL A 61 -0.26 -0.78 18.49
C VAL A 61 -0.17 -2.12 19.22
N GLY A 62 0.96 -2.41 19.88
CA GLY A 62 1.17 -3.64 20.65
C GLY A 62 1.53 -4.87 19.81
N ILE A 63 1.94 -4.70 18.56
CA ILE A 63 2.47 -5.76 17.68
C ILE A 63 3.98 -5.87 17.91
N GLU A 64 4.48 -7.09 18.08
CA GLU A 64 5.91 -7.37 18.19
C GLU A 64 6.60 -7.25 16.83
N SER A 65 7.89 -6.92 16.82
CA SER A 65 8.67 -6.85 15.58
C SER A 65 9.99 -7.59 15.71
N GLU A 66 10.38 -8.26 14.64
CA GLU A 66 11.68 -8.91 14.48
C GLU A 66 12.37 -8.33 13.24
N ASP A 67 13.62 -7.88 13.39
CA ASP A 67 14.37 -7.21 12.33
C ASP A 67 15.49 -8.11 11.80
N HIS A 68 15.46 -8.40 10.50
CA HIS A 68 16.51 -9.12 9.81
C HIS A 68 17.22 -8.20 8.82
N ARG A 69 18.44 -7.80 9.18
CA ARG A 69 19.32 -7.01 8.31
C ARG A 69 20.36 -7.91 7.68
N LEU A 70 20.31 -8.01 6.36
CA LEU A 70 21.20 -8.82 5.56
C LEU A 70 22.14 -7.92 4.74
N PRO A 71 23.40 -8.34 4.51
CA PRO A 71 24.35 -7.55 3.74
C PRO A 71 23.89 -7.37 2.29
N SER A 72 24.38 -6.31 1.63
CA SER A 72 24.08 -6.05 0.21
C SER A 72 24.57 -7.15 -0.74
N THR A 73 25.47 -8.02 -0.28
CA THR A 73 25.99 -9.19 -1.01
C THR A 73 25.10 -10.42 -0.91
N THR A 74 24.02 -10.39 -0.13
CA THR A 74 23.11 -11.53 0.02
C THR A 74 22.57 -12.00 -1.33
N THR A 75 22.53 -13.32 -1.48
CA THR A 75 22.03 -14.04 -2.64
C THR A 75 20.54 -14.34 -2.53
N THR A 76 19.91 -14.72 -3.64
CA THR A 76 18.51 -15.17 -3.64
C THR A 76 18.32 -16.37 -2.71
N GLU A 77 19.25 -17.32 -2.74
CA GLU A 77 19.18 -18.58 -2.00
C GLU A 77 19.28 -18.36 -0.47
N GLU A 78 20.15 -17.45 -0.02
CA GLU A 78 20.25 -17.08 1.39
C GLU A 78 18.96 -16.40 1.90
N LEU A 79 18.38 -15.50 1.09
CA LEU A 79 17.11 -14.86 1.44
C LEU A 79 15.96 -15.85 1.46
N LEU A 80 15.91 -16.79 0.51
CA LEU A 80 14.92 -17.89 0.50
C LEU A 80 15.04 -18.76 1.76
N ALA A 81 16.26 -19.07 2.19
CA ALA A 81 16.48 -19.84 3.42
C ALA A 81 15.98 -19.09 4.66
N LEU A 82 16.14 -17.76 4.72
CA LEU A 82 15.53 -16.95 5.78
C LEU A 82 14.01 -16.98 5.71
N VAL A 83 13.41 -16.74 4.54
CA VAL A 83 11.94 -16.77 4.36
C VAL A 83 11.37 -18.11 4.79
N GLU A 84 12.02 -19.21 4.45
CA GLU A 84 11.58 -20.54 4.86
C GLU A 84 11.60 -20.75 6.38
N ARG A 85 12.63 -20.23 7.07
CA ARG A 85 12.64 -20.23 8.55
C ARG A 85 11.48 -19.41 9.12
N LEU A 86 11.23 -18.23 8.56
CA LEU A 86 10.14 -17.36 9.01
C LEU A 86 8.75 -17.93 8.72
N ASN A 87 8.58 -18.66 7.62
CA ASN A 87 7.34 -19.38 7.32
C ASN A 87 7.05 -20.43 8.39
N ARG A 88 8.06 -21.22 8.78
CA ARG A 88 7.93 -22.29 9.78
C ARG A 88 7.79 -21.79 11.21
N ASP A 89 8.29 -20.59 11.51
CA ASP A 89 8.19 -20.05 12.86
C ASP A 89 6.73 -19.69 13.19
N GLU A 90 6.17 -20.41 14.15
CA GLU A 90 4.83 -20.24 14.64
C GLU A 90 4.57 -18.88 15.29
N LEU A 91 5.61 -18.20 15.79
CA LEU A 91 5.51 -16.90 16.43
C LEU A 91 5.41 -15.75 15.43
N VAL A 92 5.97 -15.84 14.21
CA VAL A 92 5.86 -14.75 13.23
C VAL A 92 4.55 -14.84 12.45
N SER A 93 3.74 -13.79 12.60
CA SER A 93 2.42 -13.65 11.97
C SER A 93 2.51 -13.21 10.53
N ALA A 94 3.45 -12.31 10.24
CA ALA A 94 3.56 -11.68 8.93
C ALA A 94 5.02 -11.37 8.59
N ILE A 95 5.35 -11.46 7.30
CA ILE A 95 6.70 -11.27 6.75
C ILE A 95 6.65 -10.12 5.75
N LEU A 96 7.50 -9.11 5.98
CA LEU A 96 7.74 -8.01 5.06
C LEU A 96 9.15 -8.12 4.50
N ILE A 97 9.28 -8.26 3.19
CA ILE A 97 10.57 -8.08 2.50
C ILE A 97 10.61 -6.66 1.94
N GLN A 98 11.47 -5.82 2.50
CA GLN A 98 11.60 -4.42 2.08
C GLN A 98 12.16 -4.34 0.65
N GLN A 99 11.50 -3.53 -0.18
CA GLN A 99 11.91 -3.25 -1.56
C GLN A 99 12.38 -1.79 -1.71
N PRO A 100 13.25 -1.49 -2.69
CA PRO A 100 13.89 -2.43 -3.62
C PRO A 100 15.01 -3.24 -2.95
N ALA A 101 15.11 -4.52 -3.30
CA ALA A 101 16.27 -5.34 -2.95
C ALA A 101 17.41 -5.12 -3.96
N PRO A 102 18.67 -5.48 -3.61
CA PRO A 102 19.77 -5.53 -4.56
C PRO A 102 19.45 -6.32 -5.83
N LYS A 103 19.97 -5.87 -6.98
CA LYS A 103 19.58 -6.37 -8.32
C LYS A 103 19.83 -7.86 -8.54
N GLN A 104 20.74 -8.47 -7.79
CA GLN A 104 21.03 -9.90 -7.89
C GLN A 104 19.96 -10.79 -7.24
N ILE A 105 19.06 -10.21 -6.44
CA ILE A 105 18.00 -10.96 -5.78
C ILE A 105 16.80 -11.08 -6.72
N ASP A 106 16.40 -12.32 -6.99
CA ASP A 106 15.14 -12.62 -7.67
C ASP A 106 13.98 -12.47 -6.68
N MET A 107 13.44 -11.25 -6.63
CA MET A 107 12.29 -10.92 -5.78
C MET A 107 11.03 -11.71 -6.12
N HIS A 108 10.88 -12.23 -7.35
CA HIS A 108 9.73 -13.03 -7.70
C HIS A 108 9.81 -14.38 -6.98
N ARG A 109 10.96 -15.04 -7.00
CA ARG A 109 11.19 -16.28 -6.24
C ARG A 109 10.98 -16.07 -4.75
N VAL A 110 11.49 -14.96 -4.19
CA VAL A 110 11.36 -14.64 -2.77
C VAL A 110 9.90 -14.43 -2.39
N VAL A 111 9.16 -13.59 -3.12
CA VAL A 111 7.74 -13.33 -2.84
C VAL A 111 6.90 -14.60 -2.96
N PHE A 112 7.20 -15.49 -3.90
CA PHE A 112 6.47 -16.74 -4.11
C PHE A 112 6.78 -17.80 -3.04
N ALA A 113 7.89 -17.64 -2.32
CA ALA A 113 8.25 -18.51 -1.22
C ALA A 113 7.59 -18.12 0.10
N ILE A 114 7.08 -16.89 0.24
CA ILE A 114 6.39 -16.46 1.45
C ILE A 114 5.06 -17.22 1.56
N ASP A 115 4.75 -17.79 2.73
CA ASP A 115 3.42 -18.35 2.99
C ASP A 115 2.36 -17.27 2.70
N PRO A 116 1.37 -17.52 1.82
CA PRO A 116 0.35 -16.53 1.46
C PRO A 116 -0.36 -15.91 2.68
N VAL A 117 -0.51 -16.65 3.78
CA VAL A 117 -1.13 -16.14 5.00
C VAL A 117 -0.24 -15.13 5.71
N LYS A 118 1.09 -15.27 5.59
CA LYS A 118 2.09 -14.36 6.17
C LYS A 118 2.53 -13.23 5.23
N ASP A 119 2.12 -13.26 3.96
CA ASP A 119 2.41 -12.20 2.98
C ASP A 119 1.64 -10.92 3.31
N VAL A 120 2.26 -10.07 4.12
CA VAL A 120 1.63 -8.86 4.67
C VAL A 120 1.33 -7.80 3.61
N ASP A 121 2.10 -7.79 2.53
CA ASP A 121 1.98 -6.82 1.44
C ASP A 121 1.05 -7.29 0.32
N GLY A 122 0.56 -8.53 0.37
CA GLY A 122 -0.41 -9.07 -0.60
C GLY A 122 0.17 -9.28 -2.00
N PHE A 123 1.49 -9.45 -2.13
CA PHE A 123 2.16 -9.62 -3.42
C PHE A 123 2.27 -11.07 -3.88
N HIS A 124 2.04 -12.04 -2.99
CA HIS A 124 2.01 -13.45 -3.33
C HIS A 124 0.92 -13.70 -4.40
N PRO A 125 1.19 -14.47 -5.48
CA PRO A 125 0.23 -14.71 -6.55
C PRO A 125 -1.12 -15.26 -6.09
N ILE A 126 -1.13 -16.11 -5.05
CA ILE A 126 -2.38 -16.59 -4.42
C ILE A 126 -3.21 -15.41 -3.88
N ASN A 127 -2.60 -14.50 -3.10
CA ASN A 127 -3.30 -13.31 -2.60
C ASN A 127 -3.77 -12.41 -3.74
N ALA A 128 -2.89 -12.13 -4.71
CA ALA A 128 -3.24 -11.33 -5.88
C ALA A 128 -4.40 -11.95 -6.70
N GLY A 129 -4.41 -13.27 -6.86
CA GLY A 129 -5.48 -14.01 -7.54
C GLY A 129 -6.80 -13.97 -6.78
N LEU A 130 -6.79 -14.20 -5.46
CA LEU A 130 -7.98 -14.09 -4.62
C LEU A 130 -8.57 -12.68 -4.66
N VAL A 131 -7.72 -11.65 -4.56
CA VAL A 131 -8.12 -10.24 -4.68
C VAL A 131 -8.71 -9.95 -6.06
N ALA A 132 -8.08 -10.42 -7.13
CA ALA A 132 -8.57 -10.21 -8.49
C ALA A 132 -9.92 -10.88 -8.76
N LEU A 133 -10.15 -12.07 -8.18
CA LEU A 133 -11.41 -12.80 -8.30
C LEU A 133 -12.48 -12.31 -7.32
N GLY A 134 -12.15 -11.40 -6.40
CA GLY A 134 -13.07 -10.95 -5.35
C GLY A 134 -13.38 -12.03 -4.31
N LEU A 135 -12.54 -13.06 -4.19
CA LEU A 135 -12.73 -14.17 -3.26
C LEU A 135 -12.26 -13.80 -1.84
N PRO A 136 -12.86 -14.39 -0.79
CA PRO A 136 -12.40 -14.20 0.58
C PRO A 136 -10.99 -14.80 0.78
N GLY A 137 -10.31 -14.35 1.84
CA GLY A 137 -9.02 -14.89 2.27
C GLY A 137 -7.79 -14.23 1.62
N GLY A 138 -7.94 -13.50 0.51
CA GLY A 138 -6.83 -12.77 -0.09
C GLY A 138 -6.38 -11.57 0.75
N VAL A 139 -5.07 -11.41 0.93
CA VAL A 139 -4.48 -10.20 1.51
C VAL A 139 -4.48 -9.07 0.48
N GLU A 140 -5.23 -8.00 0.76
CA GLU A 140 -5.24 -6.82 -0.11
C GLU A 140 -3.93 -6.03 0.02
N PRO A 141 -3.27 -5.63 -1.10
CA PRO A 141 -2.00 -4.91 -1.00
C PRO A 141 -2.12 -3.56 -0.29
N CYS A 142 -1.14 -3.26 0.55
CA CYS A 142 -1.19 -2.17 1.53
C CYS A 142 -1.54 -0.79 0.92
N THR A 143 -0.85 -0.39 -0.14
CA THR A 143 -1.08 0.92 -0.78
C THR A 143 -2.46 0.98 -1.47
N PRO A 144 -2.83 0.05 -2.37
CA PRO A 144 -4.18 -0.03 -2.93
C PRO A 144 -5.31 -0.03 -1.90
N ALA A 145 -5.21 -0.87 -0.87
CA ALA A 145 -6.22 -0.96 0.18
C ALA A 145 -6.30 0.35 0.98
N GLY A 146 -5.16 1.00 1.20
CA GLY A 146 -5.08 2.30 1.85
C GLY A 146 -5.74 3.42 1.04
N ILE A 147 -5.60 3.41 -0.28
CA ILE A 147 -6.28 4.35 -1.18
C ILE A 147 -7.80 4.18 -1.09
N VAL A 148 -8.29 2.93 -1.22
CA VAL A 148 -9.73 2.64 -1.16
C VAL A 148 -10.31 3.05 0.19
N LEU A 149 -9.64 2.69 1.29
CA LEU A 149 -10.10 3.05 2.63
C LEU A 149 -10.10 4.57 2.85
N LEU A 150 -9.11 5.29 2.32
CA LEU A 150 -9.06 6.76 2.41
C LEU A 150 -10.25 7.40 1.69
N LEU A 151 -10.60 6.92 0.50
CA LEU A 151 -11.77 7.38 -0.25
C LEU A 151 -13.07 7.13 0.54
N GLU A 152 -13.25 5.90 1.04
CA GLU A 152 -14.42 5.50 1.84
C GLU A 152 -14.58 6.37 3.10
N ARG A 153 -13.50 6.54 3.87
CA ARG A 153 -13.48 7.33 5.11
C ARG A 153 -13.67 8.82 4.88
N SER A 154 -13.34 9.31 3.69
CA SER A 154 -13.57 10.70 3.29
C SER A 154 -14.98 10.95 2.74
N GLY A 155 -15.84 9.91 2.70
CA GLY A 155 -17.22 10.02 2.20
C GLY A 155 -17.32 10.08 0.68
N ILE A 156 -16.28 9.67 -0.05
CA ILE A 156 -16.30 9.62 -1.51
C ILE A 156 -17.01 8.34 -1.94
N ARG A 157 -18.08 8.49 -2.72
CA ARG A 157 -18.82 7.35 -3.26
C ARG A 157 -18.00 6.69 -4.37
N ILE A 158 -17.62 5.42 -4.15
CA ILE A 158 -16.91 4.59 -5.15
C ILE A 158 -17.91 3.83 -6.03
N GLU A 159 -19.01 3.36 -5.46
CA GLU A 159 -20.06 2.64 -6.20
C GLU A 159 -20.64 3.50 -7.33
N GLY A 160 -20.54 2.99 -8.57
CA GLY A 160 -21.01 3.67 -9.77
C GLY A 160 -20.09 4.79 -10.28
N ALA A 161 -18.99 5.10 -9.59
CA ALA A 161 -18.05 6.13 -10.01
C ALA A 161 -17.25 5.70 -11.25
N ASN A 162 -16.92 6.65 -12.12
CA ASN A 162 -15.91 6.46 -13.15
C ASN A 162 -14.52 6.67 -12.55
N ALA A 163 -13.80 5.59 -12.27
CA ALA A 163 -12.46 5.64 -11.72
C ALA A 163 -11.39 5.43 -12.80
N VAL A 164 -10.40 6.31 -12.83
CA VAL A 164 -9.25 6.22 -13.72
C VAL A 164 -7.99 6.04 -12.90
N VAL A 165 -7.25 4.97 -13.17
CA VAL A 165 -5.96 4.70 -12.53
C VAL A 165 -4.86 4.90 -13.58
N VAL A 166 -3.95 5.82 -13.34
CA VAL A 166 -2.81 6.12 -14.22
C VAL A 166 -1.56 5.45 -13.65
N GLY A 167 -1.12 4.38 -14.30
CA GLY A 167 -0.03 3.53 -13.82
C GLY A 167 -0.51 2.10 -13.63
N ARG A 168 0.25 1.12 -14.14
CA ARG A 168 -0.12 -0.31 -14.16
C ARG A 168 0.87 -1.22 -13.45
N SER A 169 1.58 -0.70 -12.46
CA SER A 169 2.51 -1.49 -11.65
C SER A 169 1.76 -2.63 -10.95
N ASN A 170 2.46 -3.73 -10.69
CA ASN A 170 1.88 -4.86 -9.95
C ASN A 170 1.65 -4.50 -8.47
N LEU A 171 2.39 -3.53 -7.92
CA LEU A 171 2.33 -3.15 -6.51
C LEU A 171 1.19 -2.17 -6.20
N VAL A 172 0.82 -1.32 -7.17
CA VAL A 172 -0.14 -0.22 -6.94
C VAL A 172 -1.22 -0.19 -8.00
N GLY A 173 -0.85 0.01 -9.27
CA GLY A 173 -1.80 0.34 -10.33
C GLY A 173 -2.88 -0.72 -10.56
N LYS A 174 -2.45 -1.94 -10.91
CA LYS A 174 -3.36 -3.07 -11.15
C LYS A 174 -4.22 -3.41 -9.93
N PRO A 175 -3.66 -3.62 -8.72
CA PRO A 175 -4.48 -3.93 -7.56
C PRO A 175 -5.42 -2.78 -7.17
N THR A 176 -5.04 -1.50 -7.33
CA THR A 176 -5.96 -0.38 -7.07
C THR A 176 -7.16 -0.43 -8.00
N ALA A 177 -6.93 -0.69 -9.30
CA ALA A 177 -8.02 -0.86 -10.26
C ALA A 177 -8.96 -2.02 -9.89
N LEU A 178 -8.42 -3.16 -9.45
CA LEU A 178 -9.21 -4.32 -9.04
C LEU A 178 -10.01 -4.05 -7.75
N LEU A 179 -9.43 -3.34 -6.76
CA LEU A 179 -10.13 -3.01 -5.53
C LEU A 179 -11.24 -1.97 -5.75
N LEU A 180 -11.03 -1.00 -6.64
CA LEU A 180 -12.09 -0.06 -7.05
C LEU A 180 -13.22 -0.78 -7.79
N LEU A 181 -12.86 -1.72 -8.68
CA LEU A 181 -13.84 -2.57 -9.37
C LEU A 181 -14.63 -3.44 -8.38
N LYS A 182 -13.97 -4.02 -7.38
CA LYS A 182 -14.61 -4.76 -6.27
C LYS A 182 -15.57 -3.89 -5.45
N ARG A 183 -15.43 -2.56 -5.49
CA ARG A 183 -16.36 -1.58 -4.90
C ARG A 183 -17.36 -0.99 -5.91
N ASN A 184 -17.57 -1.69 -7.03
CA ASN A 184 -18.53 -1.35 -8.08
C ASN A 184 -18.24 -0.03 -8.84
N ALA A 185 -16.98 0.40 -8.91
CA ALA A 185 -16.59 1.47 -9.83
C ALA A 185 -16.49 0.95 -11.27
N THR A 186 -16.78 1.80 -12.26
CA THR A 186 -16.31 1.58 -13.63
C THR A 186 -14.86 1.99 -13.70
N VAL A 187 -13.95 1.11 -14.13
CA VAL A 187 -12.51 1.37 -14.03
C VAL A 187 -11.82 1.43 -15.39
N THR A 188 -11.06 2.50 -15.64
CA THR A 188 -10.10 2.61 -16.75
C THR A 188 -8.67 2.58 -16.20
N LEU A 189 -7.85 1.64 -16.67
CA LEU A 189 -6.44 1.54 -16.30
C LEU A 189 -5.55 2.10 -17.42
N CYS A 190 -4.99 3.29 -17.21
CA CYS A 190 -4.08 3.95 -18.15
C CYS A 190 -2.61 3.61 -17.88
N HIS A 191 -1.78 3.73 -18.90
CA HIS A 191 -0.34 3.47 -18.82
C HIS A 191 0.44 4.21 -19.91
N THR A 192 1.76 4.00 -19.98
CA THR A 192 2.69 4.65 -20.93
C THR A 192 2.40 4.42 -22.43
N ARG A 193 1.38 3.64 -22.78
CA ARG A 193 0.95 3.39 -24.16
C ARG A 193 -0.51 3.83 -24.42
N THR A 194 -1.14 4.46 -23.43
CA THR A 194 -2.48 5.03 -23.58
C THR A 194 -2.39 6.23 -24.50
N GLN A 195 -3.18 6.22 -25.57
CA GLN A 195 -3.36 7.38 -26.44
C GLN A 195 -4.34 8.35 -25.76
N ASP A 196 -4.10 9.65 -25.89
CA ASP A 196 -4.89 10.71 -25.24
C ASP A 196 -5.22 10.41 -23.75
N LEU A 197 -4.17 10.36 -22.92
CA LEU A 197 -4.33 10.20 -21.47
C LEU A 197 -5.29 11.25 -20.88
N GLY A 198 -5.29 12.47 -21.42
CA GLY A 198 -6.19 13.55 -21.02
C GLY A 198 -7.67 13.22 -21.28
N GLY A 199 -7.97 12.58 -22.40
CA GLY A 199 -9.32 12.16 -22.78
C GLY A 199 -9.95 11.21 -21.76
N HIS A 200 -9.15 10.28 -21.21
CA HIS A 200 -9.62 9.38 -20.16
C HIS A 200 -9.77 10.08 -18.80
N THR A 201 -8.76 10.86 -18.39
CA THR A 201 -8.67 11.44 -17.05
C THR A 201 -9.69 12.57 -16.81
N ARG A 202 -10.04 13.35 -17.83
CA ARG A 202 -11.03 14.45 -17.73
C ARG A 202 -12.45 13.99 -17.36
N GLY A 203 -12.77 12.71 -17.55
CA GLY A 203 -14.06 12.13 -17.17
C GLY A 203 -14.09 11.48 -15.79
N ALA A 204 -12.95 11.41 -15.10
CA ALA A 204 -12.80 10.62 -13.87
C ALA A 204 -13.47 11.30 -12.66
N ASP A 205 -14.37 10.58 -11.99
CA ASP A 205 -14.87 10.95 -10.66
C ASP A 205 -13.80 10.69 -9.60
N ILE A 206 -13.02 9.63 -9.80
CA ILE A 206 -11.87 9.25 -8.97
C ILE A 206 -10.66 9.09 -9.89
N LEU A 207 -9.64 9.90 -9.69
CA LEU A 207 -8.38 9.83 -10.43
C LEU A 207 -7.25 9.40 -9.49
N VAL A 208 -6.68 8.22 -9.73
CA VAL A 208 -5.49 7.74 -9.00
C VAL A 208 -4.26 7.88 -9.90
N ALA A 209 -3.33 8.74 -9.52
CA ALA A 209 -2.05 8.94 -10.18
C ALA A 209 -0.96 8.13 -9.48
N ALA A 210 -0.46 7.09 -10.14
CA ALA A 210 0.54 6.14 -9.66
C ALA A 210 1.57 5.80 -10.75
N ALA A 211 1.97 6.81 -11.51
CA ALA A 211 2.87 6.71 -12.65
C ALA A 211 4.35 6.89 -12.29
N GLY A 212 4.66 7.52 -11.16
CA GLY A 212 6.03 7.83 -10.76
C GLY A 212 6.69 8.87 -11.67
N HIS A 213 5.91 9.83 -12.19
CA HIS A 213 6.38 10.87 -13.09
C HIS A 213 5.87 12.24 -12.68
N ALA A 214 6.77 13.08 -12.17
CA ALA A 214 6.44 14.38 -11.62
C ALA A 214 5.71 15.29 -12.62
N GLY A 215 4.57 15.85 -12.19
CA GLY A 215 3.80 16.80 -12.99
C GLY A 215 3.08 16.22 -14.21
N LEU A 216 3.01 14.89 -14.35
CA LEU A 216 2.32 14.21 -15.46
C LEU A 216 0.85 14.63 -15.58
N ILE A 217 0.13 14.74 -14.47
CA ILE A 217 -1.29 15.07 -14.44
C ILE A 217 -1.44 16.59 -14.25
N GLY A 218 -1.74 17.30 -15.34
CA GLY A 218 -2.03 18.74 -15.30
C GLY A 218 -3.49 19.05 -14.93
N GLN A 219 -3.77 20.29 -14.53
CA GLN A 219 -5.12 20.74 -14.16
C GLN A 219 -6.18 20.49 -15.26
N GLN A 220 -5.81 20.57 -16.54
CA GLN A 220 -6.67 20.32 -17.70
C GLN A 220 -7.05 18.84 -17.89
N MET A 221 -6.45 17.94 -17.11
CA MET A 221 -6.71 16.50 -17.12
C MET A 221 -7.65 16.08 -15.97
N VAL A 222 -8.07 17.02 -15.13
CA VAL A 222 -8.85 16.74 -13.92
C VAL A 222 -10.28 17.20 -14.12
N LYS A 223 -11.24 16.31 -13.85
CA LYS A 223 -12.65 16.66 -13.79
C LYS A 223 -12.92 17.60 -12.60
N PRO A 224 -13.59 18.75 -12.78
CA PRO A 224 -13.97 19.61 -11.67
C PRO A 224 -14.76 18.85 -10.59
N GLY A 225 -14.37 18.99 -9.34
CA GLY A 225 -15.05 18.34 -8.21
C GLY A 225 -14.67 16.87 -7.97
N SER A 226 -13.79 16.29 -8.78
CA SER A 226 -13.34 14.89 -8.62
C SER A 226 -12.46 14.66 -7.38
N ALA A 227 -12.33 13.40 -7.00
CA ALA A 227 -11.34 12.97 -6.03
C ALA A 227 -10.03 12.58 -6.72
N VAL A 228 -8.94 13.24 -6.36
CA VAL A 228 -7.61 13.00 -6.95
C VAL A 228 -6.66 12.46 -5.88
N VAL A 229 -6.07 11.30 -6.17
CA VAL A 229 -5.15 10.59 -5.30
C VAL A 229 -3.78 10.54 -5.96
N ASP A 230 -2.79 11.17 -5.33
CA ASP A 230 -1.39 11.16 -5.72
C ASP A 230 -0.63 10.13 -4.88
N VAL A 231 -0.16 9.08 -5.54
CA VAL A 231 0.49 7.93 -4.87
C VAL A 231 2.02 8.06 -4.87
N SER A 232 2.58 8.84 -5.79
CA SER A 232 3.99 8.80 -6.11
C SER A 232 4.85 9.52 -5.07
N THR A 233 6.03 8.98 -4.80
CA THR A 233 6.98 9.50 -3.79
C THR A 233 8.31 9.82 -4.47
N ASN A 234 8.30 10.71 -5.45
CA ASN A 234 9.53 11.17 -6.11
C ASN A 234 10.22 12.20 -5.24
N TRP A 235 11.55 12.28 -5.31
CA TRP A 235 12.32 13.28 -4.58
C TRP A 235 13.08 14.17 -5.57
N VAL A 236 12.82 15.48 -5.53
CA VAL A 236 13.51 16.48 -6.35
C VAL A 236 13.96 17.62 -5.44
N GLY A 237 15.27 17.89 -5.42
CA GLY A 237 15.85 18.94 -4.58
C GLY A 237 15.57 18.76 -3.08
N GLY A 238 15.49 17.51 -2.60
CA GLY A 238 15.19 17.19 -1.19
C GLY A 238 13.71 17.30 -0.80
N ARG A 239 12.82 17.63 -1.74
CA ARG A 239 11.36 17.68 -1.52
C ARG A 239 10.68 16.49 -2.15
N GLN A 240 9.76 15.88 -1.42
CA GLN A 240 8.86 14.87 -1.96
C GLN A 240 7.84 15.53 -2.88
N ILE A 241 7.76 15.05 -4.12
CA ILE A 241 6.79 15.46 -5.14
C ILE A 241 6.11 14.23 -5.71
N GLY A 242 4.87 14.35 -6.14
CA GLY A 242 4.16 13.27 -6.81
C GLY A 242 3.83 13.60 -8.25
N ASP A 243 2.82 12.92 -8.79
CA ASP A 243 2.53 12.91 -10.22
C ASP A 243 1.72 14.13 -10.70
N LEU A 244 1.26 14.95 -9.76
CA LEU A 244 0.37 16.06 -10.06
C LEU A 244 1.12 17.34 -10.37
N GLY A 245 0.68 18.05 -11.41
CA GLY A 245 1.18 19.34 -11.80
C GLY A 245 0.51 20.50 -11.03
N PRO A 246 1.00 21.74 -11.21
CA PRO A 246 0.42 22.92 -10.59
C PRO A 246 -1.06 23.12 -10.96
N GLY A 247 -1.85 23.63 -10.02
CA GLY A 247 -3.26 24.03 -10.24
C GLY A 247 -4.29 22.91 -10.18
N VAL A 248 -3.87 21.64 -10.01
CA VAL A 248 -4.79 20.50 -9.84
C VAL A 248 -5.69 20.69 -8.61
N ASP A 249 -5.16 21.26 -7.53
CA ASP A 249 -5.88 21.59 -6.30
C ASP A 249 -6.95 22.68 -6.47
N ALA A 250 -6.86 23.50 -7.52
CA ALA A 250 -7.89 24.50 -7.83
C ALA A 250 -9.09 23.91 -8.61
N VAL A 251 -8.95 22.71 -9.15
CA VAL A 251 -9.96 22.02 -9.98
C VAL A 251 -10.60 20.84 -9.24
N ALA A 252 -9.79 20.04 -8.56
CA ALA A 252 -10.26 18.88 -7.82
C ALA A 252 -11.23 19.27 -6.69
N GLY A 253 -12.22 18.41 -6.41
CA GLY A 253 -13.05 18.55 -5.21
C GLY A 253 -12.33 18.03 -3.97
N TRP A 254 -11.53 16.98 -4.16
CA TRP A 254 -10.71 16.35 -3.12
C TRP A 254 -9.33 16.02 -3.64
N LEU A 255 -8.31 16.18 -2.80
CA LEU A 255 -6.92 15.96 -3.18
C LEU A 255 -6.10 15.39 -2.01
N THR A 256 -5.35 14.32 -2.25
CA THR A 256 -4.35 13.86 -1.28
C THR A 256 -3.15 14.79 -1.23
N PRO A 257 -2.68 15.19 -0.03
CA PRO A 257 -1.43 15.92 0.09
C PRO A 257 -0.24 14.98 -0.12
N ASN A 258 0.86 15.53 -0.62
CA ASN A 258 2.11 14.81 -0.81
C ASN A 258 3.27 15.61 -0.18
N PRO A 259 3.79 15.20 1.00
CA PRO A 259 3.44 14.01 1.79
C PRO A 259 2.15 14.18 2.62
N GLY A 260 1.64 13.06 3.18
CA GLY A 260 0.55 13.07 4.16
C GLY A 260 -0.74 12.38 3.70
N GLY A 261 -0.87 12.07 2.41
CA GLY A 261 -1.98 11.30 1.86
C GLY A 261 -1.73 9.80 1.90
N VAL A 262 -1.25 9.23 0.79
CA VAL A 262 -1.20 7.76 0.63
C VAL A 262 -0.15 7.07 1.51
N GLY A 263 1.03 7.66 1.70
CA GLY A 263 2.13 7.03 2.45
C GLY A 263 1.78 6.61 3.90
N PRO A 264 1.14 7.46 4.72
CA PRO A 264 0.60 7.04 6.03
C PRO A 264 -0.36 5.86 5.94
N MET A 265 -1.25 5.84 4.94
CA MET A 265 -2.21 4.75 4.75
C MET A 265 -1.52 3.42 4.42
N THR A 266 -0.47 3.42 3.58
CA THR A 266 0.32 2.21 3.30
C THR A 266 0.82 1.56 4.58
N ARG A 267 1.34 2.35 5.54
CA ARG A 267 1.83 1.81 6.82
C ARG A 267 0.70 1.37 7.73
N ALA A 268 -0.41 2.09 7.77
CA ALA A 268 -1.58 1.68 8.54
C ALA A 268 -2.13 0.32 8.07
N MET A 269 -2.21 0.13 6.75
CA MET A 269 -2.65 -1.13 6.16
C MET A 269 -1.68 -2.28 6.41
N LEU A 270 -0.36 -2.03 6.38
CA LEU A 270 0.64 -3.04 6.78
C LEU A 270 0.39 -3.56 8.21
N ILE A 271 0.16 -2.63 9.15
CA ILE A 271 -0.09 -2.96 10.55
C ILE A 271 -1.42 -3.72 10.72
N LYS A 272 -2.47 -3.28 10.01
CA LYS A 272 -3.75 -3.99 9.97
C LYS A 272 -3.59 -5.40 9.38
N ASN A 273 -2.90 -5.55 8.26
CA ASN A 273 -2.66 -6.84 7.61
C ASN A 273 -1.86 -7.79 8.51
N THR A 274 -0.92 -7.27 9.30
CA THR A 274 -0.16 -8.06 10.29
C THR A 274 -1.09 -8.65 11.35
N TYR A 275 -1.99 -7.83 11.91
CA TYR A 275 -2.99 -8.33 12.87
C TYR A 275 -3.91 -9.37 12.25
N GLU A 276 -4.41 -9.11 11.04
CA GLU A 276 -5.29 -10.05 10.35
C GLU A 276 -4.61 -11.36 9.97
N ALA A 277 -3.32 -11.33 9.63
CA ALA A 277 -2.54 -12.54 9.40
C ALA A 277 -2.52 -13.42 10.66
N GLU A 278 -2.31 -12.82 11.85
CA GLU A 278 -2.34 -13.56 13.11
C GLU A 278 -3.73 -14.16 13.40
N VAL A 279 -4.80 -13.44 13.07
CA VAL A 279 -6.17 -13.95 13.20
C VAL A 279 -6.39 -15.14 12.26
N ARG A 280 -5.98 -15.04 10.98
CA ARG A 280 -6.14 -16.13 9.99
C ARG A 280 -5.31 -17.38 10.31
N ARG A 281 -4.16 -17.23 10.96
CA ARG A 281 -3.29 -18.36 11.33
C ARG A 281 -3.78 -19.15 12.53
N ARG A 282 -4.59 -18.54 13.40
CA ARG A 282 -4.95 -19.09 14.72
C ARG A 282 -6.46 -19.20 14.96
N GLY A 283 -7.29 -18.70 14.05
CA GLY A 283 -8.74 -18.86 14.04
C GLY A 283 -9.17 -19.83 12.97
#